data_AF-A0A7S3ARS1-F1
#
_entry.id   AF-A0A7S3ARS1-F1
#
_cell.length_a   1.000
_cell.length_b   1.000
_cell.length_c   1.000
_cell.angle_alpha   90.00
_cell.angle_beta   90.00
_cell.angle_gamma   90.00
#
_symmetry.space_group_name_H-M   'P 1'
#
loop_
_entity.id
_entity.type
_entity.pdbx_description
1 polymer ?
#
loop_
_entity_poly.entity_id
_entity_poly.type
_entity_poly.pdbx_seq_one_letter_code
_entity_poly.pdbx_strand_id
1 'polypeptide(L)'
;WSSPKIQTQMGAKDALVQIGRLNCGLKDTYAYYSEEELVSGFKKTMAFQPRVIKQNRGSAGEGIWLCWLWDKATDSKVEIYPSKTLGAVSLGDDDYLKLMEMNDN
;
A
#
# COMPACT_ATOMS: atom_id res chain seq x y z
N TRP A 1 -11.54 -22.93 17.05
CA TRP A 1 -10.99 -22.89 15.68
C TRP A 1 -12.12 -22.59 14.72
N SER A 2 -11.96 -21.62 13.81
CA SER A 2 -12.96 -21.33 12.77
C SER A 2 -12.92 -22.40 11.68
N SER A 3 -14.04 -22.65 11.01
CA SER A 3 -14.08 -23.66 9.93
C SER A 3 -13.22 -23.23 8.73
N PRO A 4 -12.73 -24.18 7.90
CA PRO A 4 -11.95 -23.86 6.69
C PRO A 4 -12.67 -22.87 5.77
N LYS A 5 -14.00 -22.99 5.63
CA LYS A 5 -14.83 -22.06 4.86
C LYS A 5 -14.77 -20.63 5.40
N ILE A 6 -14.84 -20.48 6.73
CA ILE A 6 -14.74 -19.18 7.41
C ILE A 6 -13.31 -18.62 7.28
N GLN A 7 -12.27 -19.46 7.34
CA GLN A 7 -10.89 -19.02 7.11
C GLN A 7 -10.66 -18.53 5.67
N THR A 8 -11.23 -19.19 4.67
CA THR A 8 -11.15 -18.74 3.26
C THR A 8 -11.86 -17.40 3.05
N GLN A 9 -12.97 -17.16 3.75
CA GLN A 9 -13.73 -15.90 3.69
C GLN A 9 -13.05 -14.76 4.47
N MET A 10 -12.45 -15.05 5.62
CA MET A 10 -11.78 -14.05 6.46
C MET A 10 -10.30 -13.81 6.11
N GLY A 11 -9.71 -14.65 5.24
CA GLY A 11 -8.31 -14.51 4.82
C GLY A 11 -8.06 -13.45 3.74
N ALA A 12 -9.11 -12.87 3.18
CA ALA A 12 -9.00 -11.74 2.26
C ALA A 12 -8.84 -10.44 3.05
N LYS A 13 -7.85 -9.62 2.69
CA LYS A 13 -7.57 -8.35 3.35
C LYS A 13 -8.56 -7.24 2.98
N ASP A 14 -9.50 -7.50 2.07
CA ASP A 14 -10.58 -6.58 1.65
C ASP A 14 -11.39 -5.99 2.81
N ALA A 15 -11.52 -6.71 3.92
CA ALA A 15 -12.19 -6.20 5.12
C ALA A 15 -11.54 -4.89 5.64
N LEU A 16 -10.24 -4.70 5.44
CA LEU A 16 -9.54 -3.48 5.85
C LEU A 16 -9.98 -2.24 5.05
N VAL A 17 -10.33 -2.43 3.77
CA VAL A 17 -10.89 -1.36 2.93
C VAL A 17 -12.30 -1.00 3.42
N GLN A 18 -13.11 -2.02 3.75
CA GLN A 18 -14.51 -1.82 4.19
C GLN A 18 -14.60 -1.04 5.50
N ILE A 19 -13.66 -1.24 6.43
CA ILE A 19 -13.65 -0.51 7.71
C ILE A 19 -13.02 0.88 7.62
N GLY A 20 -12.49 1.31 6.46
CA GLY A 20 -11.73 2.57 6.33
C GLY A 20 -12.48 3.84 6.75
N ARG A 21 -13.82 3.78 6.81
CA ARG A 21 -14.69 4.89 7.26
C ARG A 21 -15.02 4.86 8.76
N LEU A 22 -14.72 3.76 9.46
CA LEU A 22 -14.89 3.67 10.91
C LEU A 22 -13.81 4.48 11.63
N ASN A 23 -14.03 4.80 12.90
CA ASN A 23 -13.09 5.60 13.70
C ASN A 23 -11.70 4.95 13.88
N CYS A 24 -11.61 3.62 13.76
CA CYS A 24 -10.35 2.87 13.80
C CYS A 24 -9.78 2.54 12.42
N GLY A 25 -10.49 2.92 11.35
CA GLY A 25 -10.10 2.67 9.98
C GLY A 25 -9.11 3.71 9.44
N LEU A 26 -8.38 3.32 8.40
CA LEU A 26 -7.52 4.21 7.62
C LEU A 26 -8.21 4.52 6.29
N LYS A 27 -8.61 5.78 6.10
CA LYS A 27 -9.39 6.25 4.93
C LYS A 27 -8.64 6.11 3.60
N ASP A 28 -7.32 5.95 3.66
CA ASP A 28 -6.41 5.78 2.53
C ASP A 28 -6.00 4.31 2.32
N THR A 29 -6.84 3.37 2.74
CA THR A 29 -6.70 1.94 2.46
C THR A 29 -7.51 1.60 1.21
N TYR A 30 -6.85 1.03 0.21
CA TYR A 30 -7.44 0.70 -1.08
C TYR A 30 -7.11 -0.74 -1.47
N ALA A 31 -8.02 -1.37 -2.21
CA ALA A 31 -7.78 -2.60 -2.95
C ALA A 31 -7.78 -2.27 -4.44
N TYR A 32 -6.86 -2.90 -5.17
CA TYR A 32 -6.72 -2.75 -6.62
C TYR A 32 -6.94 -4.12 -7.24
N TYR A 33 -7.89 -4.22 -8.17
CA TYR A 33 -8.24 -5.47 -8.82
C TYR A 33 -7.78 -5.52 -10.29
N SER A 34 -7.32 -4.39 -10.84
CA SER A 34 -6.64 -4.31 -12.12
C SER A 34 -5.28 -3.60 -12.02
N GLU A 35 -4.43 -3.79 -13.03
CA GLU A 35 -3.14 -3.10 -13.14
C GLU A 35 -3.33 -1.59 -13.25
N GLU A 36 -4.32 -1.13 -14.02
CA GLU A 36 -4.59 0.28 -14.23
C GLU A 36 -5.02 0.97 -12.93
N GLU A 37 -5.86 0.30 -12.13
CA GLU A 37 -6.25 0.78 -10.80
C GLU A 37 -5.04 0.87 -9.87
N LEU A 38 -4.16 -0.15 -9.89
CA LEU A 38 -2.95 -0.17 -9.10
C LEU A 38 -2.03 0.99 -9.49
N VAL A 39 -1.71 1.15 -10.78
CA VAL A 39 -0.81 2.21 -11.26
C VAL A 39 -1.36 3.59 -10.90
N SER A 40 -2.63 3.86 -11.20
CA SER A 40 -3.26 5.16 -10.96
C SER A 40 -3.42 5.48 -9.47
N GLY A 41 -3.93 4.53 -8.69
CA GLY A 41 -4.18 4.70 -7.28
C GLY A 41 -2.90 4.73 -6.45
N PHE A 42 -2.00 3.78 -6.69
CA PHE A 42 -0.75 3.69 -5.94
C PHE A 42 0.09 4.95 -6.10
N LYS A 43 0.29 5.45 -7.33
CA LYS A 43 1.02 6.70 -7.57
C LYS A 43 0.44 7.90 -6.83
N LYS A 44 -0.89 8.02 -6.75
CA LYS A 44 -1.54 9.10 -5.98
C LYS A 44 -1.34 8.97 -4.48
N THR A 45 -1.43 7.75 -3.94
CA THR A 45 -1.25 7.51 -2.51
C THR A 45 0.21 7.63 -2.08
N MET A 46 1.14 7.17 -2.93
CA MET A 46 2.58 7.21 -2.71
C MET A 46 3.14 8.63 -2.84
N ALA A 47 2.47 9.53 -3.59
CA ALA A 47 2.78 10.96 -3.58
C ALA A 47 2.42 11.67 -2.27
N PHE A 48 1.55 11.07 -1.43
CA PHE A 48 1.08 11.69 -0.19
C PHE A 48 1.90 11.27 1.03
N GLN A 49 2.22 9.98 1.16
CA GLN A 49 2.98 9.45 2.29
C GLN A 49 3.54 8.04 2.01
N PRO A 50 4.45 7.49 2.84
CA PRO A 50 4.90 6.11 2.74
C PRO A 50 3.75 5.11 2.70
N ARG A 51 3.92 4.02 1.95
CA ARG A 51 2.88 3.01 1.75
C ARG A 51 3.31 1.64 2.22
N VAL A 52 2.30 0.82 2.51
CA VAL A 52 2.46 -0.62 2.61
C VAL A 52 1.58 -1.26 1.54
N ILE A 53 2.18 -2.03 0.64
CA ILE A 53 1.44 -2.88 -0.31
C ILE A 53 1.34 -4.27 0.31
N LYS A 54 0.16 -4.88 0.22
CA LYS A 54 -0.08 -6.24 0.71
C LYS A 54 -0.80 -7.04 -0.36
N GLN A 55 -0.33 -8.26 -0.63
CA GLN A 55 -1.14 -9.22 -1.37
C GLN A 55 -2.47 -9.45 -0.63
N ASN A 56 -3.57 -9.48 -1.38
CA ASN A 56 -4.92 -9.61 -0.81
C ASN A 56 -5.11 -10.95 -0.08
N ARG A 57 -4.38 -11.99 -0.49
CA ARG A 57 -4.30 -13.29 0.21
C ARG A 57 -2.84 -13.61 0.47
N GLY A 58 -2.57 -14.19 1.63
CA GLY A 58 -1.21 -14.49 2.10
C GLY A 58 -1.08 -14.26 3.60
N SER A 59 -0.23 -15.06 4.25
CA SER A 59 0.07 -15.02 5.69
C SER A 59 1.58 -14.93 5.93
N ALA A 60 2.01 -14.76 7.18
CA ALA A 60 3.43 -14.77 7.57
C ALA A 60 4.33 -13.68 6.93
N GLY A 61 3.75 -12.59 6.43
CA GLY A 61 4.53 -11.45 5.91
C GLY A 61 4.89 -11.54 4.43
N GLU A 62 4.62 -12.67 3.76
CA GLU A 62 4.80 -12.83 2.32
C GLU A 62 3.93 -11.83 1.54
N GLY A 63 4.53 -11.19 0.53
CA GLY A 63 3.86 -10.23 -0.31
C GLY A 63 3.46 -8.95 0.41
N ILE A 64 4.12 -8.61 1.53
CA ILE A 64 3.98 -7.33 2.23
C ILE A 64 5.21 -6.49 1.98
N TRP A 65 5.04 -5.35 1.31
CA TRP A 65 6.11 -4.45 0.93
C TRP A 65 5.98 -3.13 1.66
N LEU A 66 7.05 -2.68 2.31
CA LEU A 66 7.19 -1.30 2.73
C LEU A 66 7.70 -0.49 1.54
N CYS A 67 7.05 0.63 1.26
CA CYS A 67 7.34 1.47 0.10
C CYS A 67 7.64 2.89 0.57
N TRP A 68 8.79 3.42 0.16
CA TRP A 68 9.20 4.80 0.42
C TRP A 68 9.59 5.48 -0.87
N LEU A 69 9.23 6.76 -0.99
CA LEU A 69 9.81 7.63 -1.99
C LEU A 69 11.29 7.86 -1.67
N TRP A 70 12.13 7.76 -2.69
CA TRP A 70 13.57 7.68 -2.53
C TRP A 70 14.28 8.54 -3.57
N ASP A 71 15.25 9.33 -3.13
CA ASP A 71 16.14 10.06 -4.03
C ASP A 71 17.22 9.09 -4.52
N LYS A 72 17.18 8.79 -5.82
CA LYS A 72 18.12 7.87 -6.46
C LYS A 72 19.55 8.43 -6.51
N ALA A 73 19.71 9.75 -6.64
CA ALA A 73 21.03 10.36 -6.78
C ALA A 73 21.80 10.39 -5.45
N THR A 74 21.08 10.60 -4.35
CA THR A 74 21.69 10.67 -3.01
C THR A 74 21.53 9.39 -2.19
N ASP A 75 20.88 8.37 -2.75
CA ASP A 75 20.50 7.11 -2.08
C ASP A 75 19.90 7.35 -0.69
N SER A 76 18.89 8.22 -0.62
CA SER A 76 18.27 8.61 0.65
C SER A 76 16.75 8.71 0.55
N LYS A 77 16.10 8.59 1.71
CA LYS A 77 14.65 8.70 1.81
C LYS A 77 14.20 10.14 1.57
N VAL A 78 13.15 10.31 0.76
CA VAL A 78 12.47 11.60 0.65
C VAL A 78 11.59 11.79 1.88
N GLU A 79 11.91 12.78 2.71
CA GLU A 79 11.15 13.06 3.95
C GLU A 79 9.93 13.95 3.71
N ILE A 80 9.98 14.84 2.72
CA ILE A 80 8.86 15.71 2.37
C ILE A 80 8.22 15.21 1.08
N TYR A 81 7.02 14.64 1.21
CA TYR A 81 6.29 14.05 0.09
C TYR A 81 5.68 15.12 -0.82
N PRO A 82 5.52 14.83 -2.13
CA PRO A 82 5.00 15.80 -3.11
C PRO A 82 3.60 16.34 -2.80
N SER A 83 2.77 15.59 -2.07
CA SER A 83 1.42 15.99 -1.72
C SER A 83 1.18 16.09 -0.23
N LYS A 84 0.55 17.19 0.20
CA LYS A 84 -0.05 17.33 1.54
C LYS A 84 -1.50 16.89 1.60
N THR A 85 -2.10 16.53 0.47
CA THR A 85 -3.51 16.13 0.38
C THR A 85 -3.62 14.87 -0.45
N LEU A 86 -4.23 13.84 0.13
CA LEU A 86 -4.42 12.55 -0.52
C LEU A 86 -5.09 12.72 -1.90
N GLY A 87 -4.43 12.25 -2.96
CA GLY A 87 -4.96 12.26 -4.33
C GLY A 87 -4.79 13.56 -5.12
N ALA A 88 -4.25 14.62 -4.52
CA ALA A 88 -4.06 15.91 -5.22
C ALA A 88 -2.90 15.90 -6.23
N VAL A 89 -1.89 15.06 -6.01
CA VAL A 89 -0.73 14.86 -6.88
C VAL A 89 -0.57 13.36 -7.16
N SER A 90 -0.01 13.02 -8.31
CA SER A 90 0.36 11.66 -8.68
C SER A 90 1.85 11.64 -9.03
N LEU A 91 2.55 10.58 -8.63
CA LEU A 91 3.94 10.36 -9.04
C LEU A 91 4.02 10.12 -10.57
N GLY A 92 5.13 10.55 -11.16
CA GLY A 92 5.53 10.23 -12.53
C GLY A 92 6.11 8.82 -12.65
N ASP A 93 6.45 8.43 -13.88
CA ASP A 93 7.15 7.16 -14.14
C ASP A 93 8.63 7.18 -13.74
N ASP A 94 9.22 8.37 -13.66
CA ASP A 94 10.63 8.57 -13.29
C ASP A 94 10.84 8.70 -11.77
N ASP A 95 9.75 8.76 -10.98
CA ASP A 95 9.84 8.79 -9.53
C ASP A 95 10.36 7.45 -8.99
N TYR A 96 11.32 7.51 -8.08
CA TYR A 96 12.04 6.34 -7.62
C TYR A 96 11.57 5.89 -6.23
N LEU A 97 11.28 4.60 -6.08
CA LEU A 97 10.83 4.02 -4.82
C LEU A 97 11.85 3.01 -4.30
N LYS A 98 12.06 3.01 -2.99
CA LYS A 98 12.69 1.91 -2.28
C LYS A 98 11.62 0.98 -1.74
N LEU A 99 11.70 -0.29 -2.10
CA LEU A 99 10.81 -1.35 -1.65
C LEU A 99 11.57 -2.32 -0.74
N MET A 100 10.93 -2.79 0.32
CA MET A 100 11.48 -3.82 1.20
C MET A 100 10.37 -4.81 1.55
N GLU A 101 10.55 -6.09 1.25
CA GLU A 101 9.60 -7.10 1.68
C GLU A 101 9.76 -7.34 3.19
N MET A 102 8.65 -7.41 3.92
CA MET A 102 8.69 -7.63 5.38
C MET A 102 9.26 -8.98 5.77
N ASN A 103 9.30 -9.94 4.84
CA ASN A 103 9.86 -11.27 5.09
C ASN A 103 11.36 -11.39 4.76
N ASP A 104 11.99 -10.32 4.24
CA ASP A 104 13.43 -10.28 3.93
C ASP A 104 14.31 -9.95 5.16
N ASN A 105 13.87 -10.29 6.38
CA ASN A 105 14.66 -10.08 7.60
C ASN A 105 15.81 -11.08 7.75
#